data_AF-A0A9W7DR92-F1
#
_entry.id   AF-A0A9W7DR92-F1
#
_cell.length_a   1.000
_cell.length_b   1.000
_cell.length_c   1.000
_cell.angle_alpha   90.00
_cell.angle_beta   90.00
_cell.angle_gamma   90.00
#
_symmetry.space_group_name_H-M   'P 1'
#
loop_
_entity.id
_entity.type
_entity.pdbx_description
1 polymer ?
#
loop_
_entity_poly.entity_id
_entity_poly.type
_entity_poly.pdbx_seq_one_letter_code
_entity_poly.pdbx_strand_id
1 'polypeptide(L)'
;MTSTRTAALLLSVARHCLSVDLLSSWETFMAEKEPVFLSLPPEEDSEYSLDFTKVHEEFEEIVQSQIGAFLEVEGVSMAEFGEMLVNARNIPAGDSEESSQAAAFVELLVGLVEFRAFVDIMRSRDKRNYYFQILKMWRSSLK
;
A
#
# COMPACT_ATOMS: atom_id res chain seq x y z
N MET A 1 11.57 24.84 1.65
CA MET A 1 12.72 23.95 1.38
C MET A 1 12.54 22.51 1.90
N THR A 2 11.48 22.20 2.65
CA THR A 2 11.17 20.85 3.16
C THR A 2 10.49 19.91 2.14
N SER A 3 9.76 20.45 1.16
CA SER A 3 8.96 19.67 0.19
C SER A 3 9.77 18.67 -0.65
N THR A 4 10.97 19.06 -1.12
CA THR A 4 11.79 18.23 -2.02
C THR A 4 12.36 16.97 -1.37
N ARG A 5 12.76 17.03 -0.10
CA ARG A 5 13.27 15.85 0.64
C ARG A 5 12.15 14.85 0.91
N THR A 6 10.96 15.34 1.30
CA THR A 6 9.79 14.49 1.53
C THR A 6 9.37 13.78 0.25
N ALA A 7 9.27 14.49 -0.88
CA ALA A 7 8.93 13.90 -2.17
C ALA A 7 9.96 12.83 -2.60
N ALA A 8 11.26 13.10 -2.44
CA ALA A 8 12.31 12.15 -2.77
C ALA A 8 12.26 10.88 -1.90
N LEU A 9 12.01 11.02 -0.59
CA LEU A 9 11.88 9.86 0.30
C LEU A 9 10.64 9.04 -0.04
N LEU A 10 9.49 9.68 -0.26
CA LEU A 10 8.25 9.00 -0.66
C LEU A 10 8.44 8.22 -1.96
N LEU A 11 9.15 8.80 -2.93
CA LEU A 11 9.50 8.13 -4.19
C LEU A 11 10.46 6.96 -3.96
N SER A 12 11.43 7.10 -3.05
CA SER A 12 12.36 6.02 -2.69
C SER A 12 11.63 4.84 -2.05
N VAL A 13 10.76 5.12 -1.07
CA VAL A 13 9.88 4.12 -0.44
C VAL A 13 8.95 3.49 -1.47
N ALA A 14 8.44 4.29 -2.42
CA ALA A 14 7.62 3.79 -3.51
C ALA A 14 8.35 2.76 -4.37
N ARG A 15 9.56 3.10 -4.81
CA ARG A 15 10.40 2.18 -5.58
C ARG A 15 10.73 0.91 -4.81
N HIS A 16 10.98 1.02 -3.51
CA HIS A 16 11.22 -0.13 -2.64
C HIS A 16 10.00 -1.05 -2.60
N CYS A 17 8.83 -0.54 -2.25
CA CYS A 17 7.58 -1.32 -2.18
C CYS A 17 7.19 -1.92 -3.54
N LEU A 18 7.51 -1.24 -4.63
CA LEU A 18 7.25 -1.69 -6.00
C LEU A 18 8.36 -2.60 -6.56
N SER A 19 9.36 -2.97 -5.76
CA SER A 19 10.35 -3.95 -6.17
C SER A 19 9.67 -5.29 -6.49
N VAL A 20 10.31 -6.10 -7.34
CA VAL A 20 9.78 -7.42 -7.75
C VAL A 20 9.43 -8.24 -6.51
N ASP A 21 10.36 -8.31 -5.58
CA ASP A 21 10.32 -9.24 -4.47
C ASP A 21 9.20 -8.88 -3.49
N LEU A 22 9.02 -7.59 -3.22
CA LEU A 22 7.97 -7.09 -2.32
C LEU A 22 6.57 -7.24 -2.93
N LEU A 23 6.40 -6.82 -4.18
CA LEU A 23 5.12 -6.98 -4.88
C LEU A 23 4.71 -8.44 -5.00
N SER A 24 5.66 -9.33 -5.34
CA SER A 24 5.40 -10.77 -5.41
C SER A 24 5.09 -11.37 -4.04
N SER A 25 5.73 -10.89 -2.97
CA SER A 25 5.39 -11.30 -1.60
C SER A 25 3.96 -10.92 -1.24
N TRP A 26 3.51 -9.71 -1.56
CA TRP A 26 2.14 -9.27 -1.26
C TRP A 26 1.11 -10.03 -2.11
N GLU A 27 1.38 -10.22 -3.39
CA GLU A 27 0.52 -10.98 -4.31
C GLU A 27 0.35 -12.43 -3.84
N THR A 28 1.45 -13.05 -3.38
CA THR A 28 1.44 -14.42 -2.82
C THR A 28 0.61 -14.49 -1.55
N PHE A 29 0.87 -13.62 -0.57
CA PHE A 29 0.12 -13.59 0.68
C PHE A 29 -1.39 -13.41 0.44
N MET A 30 -1.77 -12.44 -0.40
CA MET A 30 -3.19 -12.19 -0.70
C MET A 30 -3.84 -13.36 -1.45
N ALA A 31 -3.09 -14.07 -2.33
CA ALA A 31 -3.60 -15.26 -2.98
C ALA A 31 -3.80 -16.43 -2.00
N GLU A 32 -2.88 -16.63 -1.06
CA GLU A 32 -2.98 -17.68 -0.03
C GLU A 32 -4.15 -17.45 0.93
N LYS A 33 -4.42 -16.19 1.27
CA LYS A 33 -5.51 -15.82 2.20
C LYS A 33 -6.85 -15.56 1.53
N GLU A 34 -6.91 -15.47 0.19
CA GLU A 34 -8.15 -15.29 -0.59
C GLU A 34 -9.29 -16.23 -0.16
N PRO A 35 -9.07 -17.53 0.09
CA PRO A 35 -10.15 -18.45 0.46
C PRO A 35 -10.93 -18.02 1.71
N VAL A 36 -10.28 -17.32 2.66
CA VAL A 36 -10.93 -16.79 3.87
C VAL A 36 -12.07 -15.84 3.49
N PHE A 37 -11.87 -14.99 2.49
CA PHE A 37 -12.80 -13.94 2.08
C PHE A 37 -13.90 -14.44 1.15
N LEU A 38 -13.62 -15.49 0.37
CA LEU A 38 -14.58 -16.10 -0.55
C LEU A 38 -15.48 -17.15 0.10
N SER A 39 -15.09 -17.65 1.29
CA SER A 39 -15.87 -18.67 2.02
C SER A 39 -17.16 -18.14 2.63
N LEU A 40 -17.29 -16.82 2.79
CA LEU A 40 -18.44 -16.16 3.38
C LEU A 40 -19.21 -15.33 2.33
N PRO A 41 -20.56 -15.33 2.35
CA PRO A 41 -21.34 -14.51 1.44
C PRO A 41 -21.00 -13.01 1.62
N PRO A 42 -21.13 -12.18 0.57
CA PRO A 42 -21.00 -10.74 0.70
C PRO A 42 -22.03 -10.25 1.71
N GLU A 43 -21.56 -9.74 2.84
CA GLU A 43 -22.41 -9.21 3.89
C GLU A 43 -22.85 -7.79 3.49
N GLU A 44 -24.15 -7.60 3.26
CA GLU A 44 -24.68 -6.33 2.77
C GLU A 44 -24.78 -5.25 3.85
N ASP A 45 -24.66 -5.57 5.15
CA ASP A 45 -24.79 -4.58 6.25
C ASP A 45 -24.22 -5.04 7.63
N SER A 46 -23.43 -6.11 7.72
CA SER A 46 -22.95 -6.67 9.01
C SER A 46 -21.45 -6.50 9.27
N GLU A 47 -21.08 -6.60 10.56
CA GLU A 47 -19.70 -6.61 11.04
C GLU A 47 -18.90 -7.70 10.32
N TYR A 48 -17.78 -7.30 9.71
CA TYR A 48 -16.87 -8.25 9.06
C TYR A 48 -16.43 -9.37 10.02
N SER A 49 -16.23 -10.56 9.47
CA SER A 49 -15.66 -11.69 10.22
C SER A 49 -14.35 -11.29 10.92
N LEU A 50 -14.17 -11.73 12.17
CA LEU A 50 -12.93 -11.55 12.92
C LEU A 50 -11.71 -12.12 12.17
N ASP A 51 -11.91 -13.12 11.31
CA ASP A 51 -10.83 -13.69 10.51
C ASP A 51 -10.39 -12.72 9.39
N PHE A 52 -11.25 -11.81 8.93
CA PHE A 52 -10.85 -10.76 7.99
C PHE A 52 -9.92 -9.77 8.68
N THR A 53 -10.25 -9.37 9.91
CA THR A 53 -9.41 -8.49 10.73
C THR A 53 -8.05 -9.12 10.99
N LYS A 54 -7.99 -10.39 11.40
CA LYS A 54 -6.69 -11.07 11.62
C LYS A 54 -5.82 -11.11 10.37
N VAL A 55 -6.41 -11.44 9.21
CA VAL A 55 -5.63 -11.47 7.95
C VAL A 55 -5.15 -10.07 7.57
N HIS A 56 -5.97 -9.05 7.80
CA HIS A 56 -5.58 -7.67 7.55
C HIS A 56 -4.46 -7.22 8.49
N GLU A 57 -4.53 -7.52 9.79
CA GLU A 57 -3.44 -7.28 10.76
C GLU A 57 -2.13 -7.97 10.33
N GLU A 58 -2.19 -9.25 9.94
CA GLU A 58 -1.03 -9.98 9.40
C GLU A 58 -0.44 -9.28 8.16
N PHE A 59 -1.29 -8.76 7.27
CA PHE A 59 -0.85 -8.04 6.09
C PHE A 59 -0.21 -6.69 6.43
N GLU A 60 -0.82 -5.93 7.36
CA GLU A 60 -0.27 -4.68 7.85
C GLU A 60 1.11 -4.88 8.48
N GLU A 61 1.29 -5.93 9.28
CA GLU A 61 2.59 -6.27 9.87
C GLU A 61 3.65 -6.56 8.80
N ILE A 62 3.31 -7.28 7.73
CA ILE A 62 4.21 -7.53 6.60
C ILE A 62 4.63 -6.21 5.95
N VAL A 63 3.65 -5.36 5.62
CA VAL A 63 3.91 -4.07 4.96
C VAL A 63 4.74 -3.15 5.87
N GLN A 64 4.37 -3.03 7.15
CA GLN A 64 5.08 -2.21 8.13
C GLN A 64 6.50 -2.70 8.37
N SER A 65 6.73 -4.02 8.46
CA SER A 65 8.06 -4.59 8.63
C SER A 65 8.97 -4.26 7.44
N GLN A 66 8.44 -4.43 6.22
CA GLN A 66 9.21 -4.22 4.99
C GLN A 66 9.51 -2.74 4.70
N ILE A 67 8.57 -1.86 5.00
CA ILE A 67 8.77 -0.41 4.92
C ILE A 67 9.68 0.05 6.06
N GLY A 68 9.47 -0.44 7.28
CA GLY A 68 10.23 -0.05 8.47
C GLY A 68 11.72 -0.35 8.32
N ALA A 69 12.07 -1.55 7.87
CA ALA A 69 13.46 -1.91 7.60
C ALA A 69 14.13 -0.98 6.58
N PHE A 70 13.38 -0.50 5.59
CA PHE A 70 13.89 0.46 4.60
C PHE A 70 14.03 1.87 5.18
N LEU A 71 13.05 2.33 5.94
CA LEU A 71 13.08 3.65 6.59
C LEU A 71 14.21 3.77 7.60
N GLU A 72 14.54 2.69 8.33
CA GLU A 72 15.70 2.66 9.23
C GLU A 72 17.01 2.92 8.49
N VAL A 73 17.17 2.38 7.27
CA VAL A 73 18.34 2.65 6.41
C VAL A 73 18.38 4.11 5.95
N GLU A 74 17.20 4.70 5.67
CA GLU A 74 17.04 6.10 5.29
C GLU A 74 17.12 7.07 6.50
N GLY A 75 17.26 6.55 7.73
CA GLY A 75 17.34 7.33 8.95
C GLY A 75 16.04 8.05 9.31
N VAL A 76 14.89 7.45 8.99
CA VAL A 76 13.55 7.98 9.25
C VAL A 76 12.76 6.97 10.07
N SER A 77 12.04 7.43 11.09
CA SER A 77 11.15 6.57 11.88
C SER A 77 9.83 6.33 11.15
N MET A 78 9.14 5.23 11.50
CA MET A 78 7.80 4.96 10.97
C MET A 78 6.79 6.07 11.33
N ALA A 79 6.95 6.69 12.50
CA ALA A 79 6.11 7.81 12.94
C ALA A 79 6.31 9.05 12.04
N GLU A 80 7.57 9.43 11.77
CA GLU A 80 7.90 10.53 10.86
C GLU A 80 7.40 10.23 9.43
N PHE A 81 7.52 8.98 8.99
CA PHE A 81 6.97 8.57 7.70
C PHE A 81 5.44 8.69 7.64
N GLY A 82 4.74 8.29 8.70
CA GLY A 82 3.29 8.48 8.82
C GLY A 82 2.86 9.95 8.70
N GLU A 83 3.58 10.86 9.37
CA GLU A 83 3.36 12.30 9.23
C GLU A 83 3.62 12.78 7.79
N MET A 84 4.67 12.27 7.13
CA MET A 84 4.94 12.57 5.73
C MET A 84 3.82 12.11 4.80
N LEU A 85 3.23 10.94 5.02
CA LEU A 85 2.09 10.44 4.24
C LEU A 85 0.88 11.37 4.40
N VAL A 86 0.52 11.73 5.64
CA VAL A 86 -0.60 12.64 5.93
C VAL A 86 -0.39 14.00 5.27
N ASN A 87 0.83 14.54 5.37
CA ASN A 87 1.17 15.81 4.74
C ASN A 87 1.13 15.72 3.21
N ALA A 88 1.59 14.61 2.62
CA ALA A 88 1.61 14.39 1.18
C ALA A 88 0.21 14.34 0.56
N ARG A 89 -0.78 13.77 1.26
CA ARG A 89 -2.21 13.78 0.82
C ARG A 89 -2.77 15.20 0.68
N ASN A 90 -2.19 16.16 1.41
CA ASN A 90 -2.61 17.56 1.41
C ASN A 90 -1.80 18.44 0.45
N ILE A 91 -0.80 17.90 -0.26
CA ILE A 91 -0.04 18.64 -1.27
C ILE A 91 -0.91 18.68 -2.55
N PRO A 92 -1.34 19.86 -3.03
CA PRO A 92 -2.02 19.96 -4.33
C PRO A 92 -1.13 19.34 -5.42
N ALA A 93 -1.71 18.74 -6.46
CA ALA A 93 -1.01 18.07 -7.56
C ALA A 93 -0.15 19.02 -8.46
N GLY A 94 0.51 20.03 -7.89
CA GLY A 94 0.90 21.26 -8.56
C GLY A 94 2.39 21.54 -8.73
N ASP A 95 3.32 20.79 -8.14
CA ASP A 95 4.73 21.26 -8.10
C ASP A 95 5.72 20.44 -8.95
N SER A 96 5.47 19.16 -9.23
CA SER A 96 6.26 18.36 -10.19
C SER A 96 5.57 17.02 -10.54
N GLU A 97 5.98 16.40 -11.66
CA GLU A 97 5.54 15.05 -12.04
C GLU A 97 5.87 14.01 -10.96
N GLU A 98 7.05 14.12 -10.35
CA GLU A 98 7.52 13.26 -9.25
C GLU A 98 6.62 13.38 -8.01
N SER A 99 6.14 14.59 -7.70
CA SER A 99 5.26 14.83 -6.53
C SER A 99 3.88 14.22 -6.75
N SER A 100 3.35 14.30 -7.98
CA SER A 100 2.08 13.68 -8.36
C SER A 100 2.15 12.15 -8.32
N GLN A 101 3.26 11.58 -8.80
CA GLN A 101 3.51 10.14 -8.75
C GLN A 101 3.64 9.64 -7.30
N ALA A 102 4.40 10.36 -6.45
CA ALA A 102 4.51 10.02 -5.03
C ALA A 102 3.15 10.06 -4.32
N ALA A 103 2.32 11.09 -4.56
CA ALA A 103 1.01 11.24 -3.92
C ALA A 103 0.05 10.08 -4.28
N ALA A 104 -0.03 9.69 -5.55
CA ALA A 104 -0.90 8.59 -5.94
C ALA A 104 -0.37 7.21 -5.51
N PHE A 105 0.95 7.03 -5.31
CA PHE A 105 1.48 5.86 -4.62
C PHE A 105 1.07 5.81 -3.14
N VAL A 106 1.14 6.96 -2.45
CA VAL A 106 0.71 7.07 -1.05
C VAL A 106 -0.76 6.70 -0.88
N GLU A 107 -1.64 7.21 -1.72
CA GLU A 107 -3.07 6.85 -1.70
C GLU A 107 -3.26 5.34 -1.92
N LEU A 108 -2.47 4.74 -2.80
CA LEU A 108 -2.55 3.34 -3.12
C LEU A 108 -2.10 2.46 -1.94
N LEU A 109 -0.98 2.80 -1.30
CA LEU A 109 -0.46 2.08 -0.14
C LEU A 109 -1.37 2.23 1.08
N VAL A 110 -1.90 3.43 1.31
CA VAL A 110 -2.95 3.68 2.30
C VAL A 110 -4.18 2.83 2.01
N GLY A 111 -4.58 2.71 0.74
CA GLY A 111 -5.69 1.84 0.32
C GLY A 111 -5.45 0.35 0.54
N LEU A 112 -4.20 -0.12 0.54
CA LEU A 112 -3.86 -1.52 0.84
C LEU A 112 -3.97 -1.84 2.33
N VAL A 113 -3.68 -0.87 3.18
CA VAL A 113 -3.76 -1.01 4.63
C VAL A 113 -5.09 -0.51 5.19
N GLU A 114 -5.95 0.14 4.40
CA GLU A 114 -7.29 0.45 4.85
C GLU A 114 -8.16 -0.81 4.81
N PHE A 115 -8.71 -1.18 5.97
CA PHE A 115 -9.41 -2.45 6.15
C PHE A 115 -10.53 -2.69 5.12
N ARG A 116 -11.40 -1.70 4.87
CA ARG A 116 -12.52 -1.89 3.94
C ARG A 116 -12.03 -2.09 2.52
N ALA A 117 -11.09 -1.27 2.05
CA ALA A 117 -10.48 -1.40 0.74
C ALA A 117 -9.74 -2.74 0.59
N PHE A 118 -9.02 -3.18 1.63
CA PHE A 118 -8.38 -4.48 1.66
C PHE A 118 -9.38 -5.63 1.49
N VAL A 119 -10.47 -5.63 2.28
CA VAL A 119 -11.53 -6.64 2.18
C VAL A 119 -12.17 -6.64 0.78
N ASP A 120 -12.42 -5.45 0.24
CA ASP A 120 -12.98 -5.27 -1.10
C ASP A 120 -12.10 -5.86 -2.21
N ILE A 121 -10.78 -5.71 -2.08
CA ILE A 121 -9.79 -6.30 -2.98
C ILE A 121 -9.74 -7.82 -2.79
N MET A 122 -9.72 -8.31 -1.55
CA MET A 122 -9.62 -9.74 -1.24
C MET A 122 -10.85 -10.53 -1.69
N ARG A 123 -12.04 -9.91 -1.68
CA ARG A 123 -13.30 -10.52 -2.15
C ARG A 123 -13.45 -10.60 -3.66
N SER A 124 -12.61 -9.92 -4.44
CA SER A 124 -12.69 -9.94 -5.90
C SER A 124 -11.33 -10.20 -6.51
N ARG A 125 -11.16 -11.41 -7.04
CA ARG A 125 -9.95 -11.81 -7.78
C ARG A 125 -9.66 -10.85 -8.94
N ASP A 126 -10.69 -10.38 -9.64
CA ASP A 126 -10.54 -9.43 -10.74
C ASP A 126 -10.05 -8.06 -10.24
N LYS A 127 -10.63 -7.53 -9.14
CA LYS A 127 -10.11 -6.30 -8.52
C LYS A 127 -8.67 -6.47 -8.08
N ARG A 128 -8.33 -7.58 -7.43
CA ARG A 128 -6.96 -7.87 -6.98
C ARG A 128 -5.99 -7.95 -8.15
N ASN A 129 -6.33 -8.66 -9.22
CA ASN A 129 -5.50 -8.76 -10.41
C ASN A 129 -5.31 -7.40 -11.09
N TYR A 130 -6.40 -6.64 -11.26
CA TYR A 130 -6.36 -5.28 -11.82
C TYR A 130 -5.47 -4.36 -10.98
N TYR A 131 -5.59 -4.46 -9.66
CA TYR A 131 -4.78 -3.70 -8.72
C TYR A 131 -3.28 -4.02 -8.86
N PHE A 132 -2.90 -5.30 -8.88
CA PHE A 132 -1.51 -5.69 -9.11
C PHE A 132 -1.01 -5.35 -10.52
N GLN A 133 -1.88 -5.29 -11.53
CA GLN A 133 -1.52 -4.77 -12.85
C GLN A 133 -1.15 -3.29 -12.80
N ILE A 134 -1.94 -2.45 -12.10
CA ILE A 134 -1.62 -1.03 -11.90
C ILE A 134 -0.26 -0.90 -11.21
N LEU A 135 -0.02 -1.65 -10.14
CA LEU A 135 1.26 -1.66 -9.42
C LEU A 135 2.45 -2.02 -10.32
N LYS A 136 2.30 -3.05 -11.16
CA LYS A 136 3.33 -3.49 -12.11
C LYS A 136 3.58 -2.46 -13.22
N MET A 137 2.53 -1.78 -13.70
CA MET A 137 2.66 -0.66 -14.66
C MET A 137 3.41 0.51 -14.04
N TRP A 138 3.06 0.87 -12.80
CA TRP A 138 3.69 1.95 -12.05
C TRP A 138 5.18 1.71 -11.77
N ARG A 139 5.52 0.49 -11.39
CA ARG A 139 6.93 0.08 -11.30
C ARG A 139 7.70 0.36 -12.60
N SER A 140 7.05 0.19 -13.74
CA SER A 140 7.67 0.44 -15.05
C SER A 140 7.80 1.92 -15.38
N SER A 141 6.94 2.78 -14.83
CA SER A 141 6.99 4.24 -15.01
C SER A 141 7.89 4.96 -14.01
N LEU A 142 8.16 4.37 -12.83
CA LEU A 142 8.99 4.96 -11.77
C LEU A 142 10.51 4.72 -11.91
N LYS A 143 10.95 4.26 -13.09
CA LYS A 143 12.36 4.02 -13.42
C LYS A 143 13.18 5.31 -13.42
#